data_AF-R1GBP2-F1
#
_entry.id   AF-R1GBP2-F1
#
_cell.length_a   1.000
_cell.length_b   1.000
_cell.length_c   1.000
_cell.angle_alpha   90.00
_cell.angle_beta   90.00
_cell.angle_gamma   90.00
#
_symmetry.space_group_name_H-M   'P 1'
#
loop_
_entity.id
_entity.type
_entity.pdbx_description
1 polymer ?
#
loop_
_entity_poly.entity_id
_entity_poly.type
_entity_poly.pdbx_seq_one_letter_code
_entity_poly.pdbx_strand_id
1 'polypeptide(L)'
;MQDPSFGVPQFLLPHVHLISSYRYPTLANLSVEQAVEFLLNAPKIVKDVAPMTWQYFQNPPNDGSVFLEWQPVNQRSTAYASDGYVWADPESSFSYESTRGYVSFENPSAPPIPANWT
;
A
#
# COMPACT_ATOMS: atom_id res chain seq x y z
N MET A 1 -0.52 5.81 19.02
CA MET A 1 -1.36 4.65 18.65
C MET A 1 -0.46 3.45 18.74
N GLN A 2 -0.82 2.42 19.50
CA GLN A 2 -0.05 1.18 19.56
C GLN A 2 -0.04 0.54 18.17
N ASP A 3 1.08 -0.03 17.76
CA ASP A 3 1.20 -0.69 16.46
C ASP A 3 0.17 -1.85 16.40
N PRO A 4 -0.80 -1.81 15.46
CA PRO A 4 -1.91 -2.77 15.43
C PRO A 4 -1.45 -4.20 15.11
N SER A 5 -0.25 -4.38 14.57
CA SER A 5 0.29 -5.71 14.27
C SER A 5 0.68 -6.52 15.51
N PHE A 6 0.88 -5.89 16.67
CA PHE A 6 1.15 -6.62 17.93
C PHE A 6 -0.02 -7.51 18.39
N GLY A 7 -1.25 -7.22 17.93
CA GLY A 7 -2.42 -8.04 18.24
C GLY A 7 -2.60 -9.26 17.32
N VAL A 8 -1.79 -9.37 16.27
CA VAL A 8 -1.91 -10.43 15.26
C VAL A 8 -0.80 -11.48 15.48
N PRO A 9 -1.13 -12.78 15.47
CA PRO A 9 -0.12 -13.82 15.50
C PRO A 9 0.89 -13.68 14.36
N GLN A 10 2.18 -13.83 14.67
CA GLN A 10 3.28 -13.61 13.72
C GLN A 10 3.17 -14.47 12.46
N PHE A 11 2.63 -15.69 12.57
CA PHE A 11 2.43 -16.59 11.43
C PHE A 11 1.27 -16.15 10.51
N LEU A 12 0.34 -15.31 10.99
CA LEU A 12 -0.76 -14.77 10.18
C LEU A 12 -0.40 -13.46 9.50
N LEU A 13 0.54 -12.68 10.05
CA LEU A 13 0.96 -11.41 9.47
C LEU A 13 1.38 -11.47 7.99
N PRO A 14 1.98 -12.56 7.48
CA PRO A 14 2.24 -12.76 6.05
C PRO A 14 0.98 -12.83 5.17
N HIS A 15 -0.19 -13.02 5.76
CA HIS A 15 -1.41 -13.43 5.06
C HIS A 15 -2.58 -12.48 5.26
N VAL A 16 -2.53 -11.60 6.26
CA VAL A 16 -3.61 -10.64 6.54
C VAL A 16 -3.19 -9.22 6.20
N HIS A 17 -4.10 -8.49 5.58
CA HIS A 17 -3.98 -7.08 5.26
C HIS A 17 -4.81 -6.25 6.25
N LEU A 18 -4.31 -5.10 6.68
CA LEU A 18 -5.09 -4.16 7.48
C LEU A 18 -5.66 -3.09 6.56
N ILE A 19 -6.88 -3.30 6.06
CA ILE A 19 -7.49 -2.44 5.05
C ILE A 19 -8.69 -1.66 5.57
N SER A 20 -8.88 -0.45 5.04
CA SER A 20 -10.06 0.36 5.32
C SER A 20 -11.28 -0.23 4.60
N SER A 21 -12.44 -0.12 5.24
CA SER A 21 -13.72 -0.46 4.60
C SER A 21 -14.20 0.57 3.56
N TYR A 22 -13.47 1.68 3.38
CA TYR A 22 -13.77 2.71 2.39
C TYR A 22 -13.77 2.14 0.97
N ARG A 23 -14.74 2.54 0.15
CA ARG A 23 -14.89 2.09 -1.23
C ARG A 23 -14.34 3.13 -2.19
N TYR A 24 -13.12 2.91 -2.66
CA TYR A 24 -12.56 3.67 -3.78
C TYR A 24 -13.24 3.29 -5.10
N PRO A 25 -13.28 4.19 -6.09
CA PRO A 25 -13.76 3.85 -7.42
C PRO A 25 -12.85 2.78 -8.05
N THR A 26 -13.44 1.93 -8.90
CA THR A 26 -12.67 1.02 -9.76
C THR A 26 -11.98 1.84 -10.85
N LEU A 27 -10.66 1.75 -10.92
CA LEU A 27 -9.83 2.54 -11.83
C LEU A 27 -8.98 1.62 -12.69
N ALA A 28 -9.03 1.80 -14.01
CA ALA A 28 -8.12 1.07 -14.91
C ALA A 28 -6.67 1.58 -14.80
N ASN A 29 -6.50 2.88 -14.55
CA ASN A 29 -5.20 3.52 -14.31
C ASN A 29 -5.35 4.56 -13.19
N LEU A 30 -4.40 4.59 -12.27
CA LEU A 30 -4.34 5.57 -11.17
C LEU A 30 -3.25 6.60 -11.49
N SER A 31 -3.61 7.89 -11.59
CA SER A 31 -2.61 8.96 -11.78
C SER A 31 -1.90 9.31 -10.46
N VAL A 32 -0.72 9.91 -10.55
CA VAL A 32 0.05 10.37 -9.38
C VAL A 32 -0.75 11.39 -8.56
N GLU A 33 -1.45 12.32 -9.23
CA GLU A 33 -2.25 13.37 -8.59
C GLU A 33 -3.44 12.77 -7.84
N GLN A 34 -4.10 11.77 -8.43
CA GLN A 34 -5.20 11.05 -7.78
C GLN A 34 -4.70 10.25 -6.58
N ALA A 35 -3.56 9.56 -6.70
CA ALA A 35 -2.95 8.83 -5.58
C ALA A 35 -2.62 9.78 -4.43
N VAL A 36 -2.02 10.94 -4.71
CA VAL A 36 -1.73 11.98 -3.70
C VAL A 36 -3.02 12.47 -3.05
N GLU A 37 -4.07 12.74 -3.81
CA GLU A 37 -5.36 13.16 -3.24
C GLU A 37 -5.98 12.09 -2.33
N PHE A 38 -5.91 10.81 -2.73
CA PHE A 38 -6.39 9.70 -1.91
C PHE A 38 -5.61 9.59 -0.60
N LEU A 39 -4.28 9.71 -0.66
CA LEU A 39 -3.39 9.67 0.51
C LEU A 39 -3.58 10.87 1.43
N LEU A 40 -3.78 12.08 0.89
CA LEU A 40 -4.05 13.27 1.71
C LEU A 40 -5.38 13.17 2.47
N ASN A 41 -6.38 12.50 1.88
CA ASN A 41 -7.67 12.26 2.52
C ASN A 41 -7.67 11.05 3.47
N ALA A 42 -6.72 10.12 3.34
CA ALA A 42 -6.67 8.88 4.10
C ALA A 42 -6.77 9.05 5.63
N PRO A 43 -6.06 9.99 6.28
CA PRO A 43 -6.18 10.18 7.73
C PRO A 43 -7.58 10.55 8.20
N LYS A 44 -8.32 11.35 7.39
CA LYS A 44 -9.71 11.71 7.66
C LYS A 44 -10.62 10.51 7.46
N ILE A 45 -10.42 9.76 6.37
CA ILE A 45 -11.20 8.56 6.08
C ILE A 45 -11.11 7.55 7.23
N VAL A 46 -9.90 7.23 7.68
CA VAL A 46 -9.69 6.21 8.71
C VAL A 46 -10.24 6.62 10.07
N LYS A 47 -10.21 7.93 10.39
CA LYS A 47 -10.70 8.44 11.67
C LYS A 47 -12.22 8.58 11.71
N ASP A 48 -12.81 9.11 10.65
CA ASP A 48 -14.18 9.64 10.69
C ASP A 48 -15.17 8.88 9.80
N VAL A 49 -14.69 8.16 8.78
CA VAL A 49 -15.55 7.63 7.71
C VAL A 49 -15.60 6.10 7.71
N ALA A 50 -14.44 5.45 7.69
CA ALA A 50 -14.35 4.02 7.45
C ALA A 50 -13.17 3.41 8.22
N PRO A 51 -13.44 2.57 9.23
CA PRO A 51 -12.40 1.97 10.04
C PRO A 51 -11.56 0.97 9.25
N MET A 52 -10.36 0.72 9.78
CA MET A 52 -9.42 -0.31 9.34
C MET A 52 -9.75 -1.66 9.99
N THR A 53 -9.64 -2.75 9.23
CA THR A 53 -9.92 -4.11 9.70
C THR A 53 -8.94 -5.11 9.10
N TRP A 54 -8.52 -6.11 9.88
CA TRP A 54 -7.69 -7.20 9.39
C TRP A 54 -8.53 -8.12 8.51
N GLN A 55 -8.09 -8.34 7.27
CA GLN A 55 -8.78 -9.15 6.28
C GLN A 55 -7.80 -10.09 5.57
N TYR A 56 -8.32 -11.26 5.19
CA TYR A 56 -7.64 -12.23 4.34
C TYR A 56 -8.24 -12.16 2.94
N PHE A 57 -7.41 -12.14 1.91
CA PHE A 57 -7.88 -12.25 0.53
C PHE A 57 -7.99 -13.71 0.14
N GLN A 58 -9.24 -14.21 0.11
CA GLN A 58 -9.52 -15.59 -0.29
C GLN A 58 -9.27 -15.83 -1.78
N ASN A 59 -9.49 -14.81 -2.60
CA ASN A 59 -9.25 -14.79 -4.03
C ASN A 59 -8.52 -13.49 -4.38
N PRO A 60 -7.74 -13.46 -5.48
CA PRO A 60 -7.14 -12.24 -5.97
C PRO A 60 -8.18 -11.11 -6.14
N PRO A 61 -7.89 -9.87 -5.70
CA PRO A 61 -8.77 -8.73 -5.93
C PRO A 61 -9.06 -8.53 -7.42
N ASN A 62 -10.27 -8.10 -7.79
CA ASN A 62 -10.62 -7.83 -9.18
C ASN A 62 -9.76 -6.71 -9.79
N ASP A 63 -9.54 -6.76 -11.10
CA ASP A 63 -8.81 -5.71 -11.82
C ASP A 63 -9.39 -4.31 -11.54
N GLY A 64 -8.48 -3.35 -11.34
CA GLY A 64 -8.81 -1.96 -11.02
C GLY A 64 -9.34 -1.72 -9.61
N SER A 65 -9.30 -2.73 -8.73
CA SER A 65 -9.63 -2.54 -7.31
C SER A 65 -8.59 -1.68 -6.61
N VAL A 66 -9.05 -0.70 -5.84
CA VAL A 66 -8.19 0.18 -5.04
C VAL A 66 -8.63 0.10 -3.58
N PHE A 67 -7.68 -0.06 -2.67
CA PHE A 67 -7.90 -0.10 -1.23
C PHE A 67 -6.85 0.74 -0.50
N LEU A 68 -7.23 1.25 0.67
CA LEU A 68 -6.31 1.90 1.59
C LEU A 68 -5.86 0.88 2.63
N GLU A 69 -4.56 0.60 2.64
CA GLU A 69 -3.93 -0.37 3.55
C GLU A 69 -2.99 0.34 4.54
N TRP A 70 -2.92 -0.21 5.75
CA TRP A 70 -1.86 0.07 6.70
C TRP A 70 -0.85 -1.08 6.72
N GLN A 71 0.44 -0.76 6.64
CA GLN A 71 1.52 -1.74 6.59
C GLN A 71 2.37 -1.74 7.88
N PRO A 72 2.69 -2.92 8.45
CA PRO A 72 3.58 -3.04 9.60
C PRO A 72 5.05 -2.93 9.21
N VAL A 73 5.50 -1.72 8.85
CA VAL A 73 6.87 -1.45 8.39
C VAL A 73 7.95 -1.94 9.35
N ASN A 74 7.70 -1.92 10.66
CA ASN A 74 8.66 -2.39 11.67
C ASN A 74 8.86 -3.91 11.66
N GLN A 75 7.83 -4.67 11.28
CA GLN A 75 7.86 -6.14 11.35
C GLN A 75 8.11 -6.77 9.98
N ARG A 76 7.76 -6.08 8.89
CA ARG A 76 7.83 -6.64 7.52
C ARG A 76 8.59 -5.79 6.52
N SER A 77 9.16 -4.65 6.92
CA SER A 77 9.83 -3.71 6.02
C SER A 77 8.97 -3.42 4.78
N THR A 78 9.37 -3.89 3.60
CA THR A 78 8.68 -3.72 2.32
C THR A 78 7.86 -4.93 1.89
N ALA A 79 7.87 -6.03 2.64
CA ALA A 79 7.15 -7.25 2.29
C ALA A 79 5.66 -7.14 2.64
N TYR A 80 4.80 -7.05 1.62
CA TYR A 80 3.35 -7.06 1.75
C TYR A 80 2.78 -8.44 2.08
N ALA A 81 1.56 -8.48 2.64
CA ALA A 81 0.84 -9.75 2.81
C ALA A 81 0.42 -10.35 1.47
N SER A 82 0.19 -11.67 1.47
CA SER A 82 -0.19 -12.41 0.28
C SER A 82 -1.60 -12.03 -0.17
N ASP A 83 -1.71 -11.53 -1.39
CA ASP A 83 -2.97 -11.08 -2.01
C ASP A 83 -3.54 -12.07 -3.05
N GLY A 84 -2.79 -13.13 -3.37
CA GLY A 84 -3.18 -14.19 -4.31
C GLY A 84 -2.63 -13.98 -5.73
N TYR A 85 -1.96 -12.87 -6.02
CA TYR A 85 -1.29 -12.65 -7.30
C TYR A 85 0.10 -13.31 -7.33
N VAL A 86 0.49 -13.78 -8.52
CA VAL A 86 1.84 -14.30 -8.79
C VAL A 86 2.43 -13.52 -9.94
N TRP A 87 3.56 -12.87 -9.68
CA TRP A 87 4.30 -12.07 -10.65
C TRP A 87 5.47 -12.88 -11.22
N ALA A 88 5.68 -12.79 -12.54
CA ALA A 88 6.81 -13.45 -13.19
C ALA A 88 8.13 -12.72 -12.95
N ASP A 89 8.07 -11.39 -12.82
CA ASP A 89 9.23 -10.51 -12.65
C ASP A 89 9.25 -9.88 -11.24
N PRO A 90 10.44 -9.48 -10.73
CA PRO A 90 10.55 -8.75 -9.48
C PRO A 90 9.85 -7.39 -9.51
N GLU A 91 9.34 -6.96 -8.35
CA GLU A 91 8.75 -5.64 -8.17
C GLU A 91 9.79 -4.52 -8.46
N SER A 92 9.36 -3.50 -9.20
CA SER A 92 10.17 -2.33 -9.52
C SER A 92 9.64 -1.10 -8.79
N SER A 93 10.53 -0.33 -8.17
CA SER A 93 10.20 0.88 -7.44
C SER A 93 10.51 2.12 -8.29
N PHE A 94 9.58 3.07 -8.31
CA PHE A 94 9.73 4.34 -9.00
C PHE A 94 9.41 5.48 -8.02
N SER A 95 10.12 6.59 -8.17
CA SER A 95 9.87 7.81 -7.39
C SER A 95 9.33 8.89 -8.31
N TYR A 96 8.24 9.52 -7.86
CA TYR A 96 7.59 10.61 -8.59
C TYR A 96 7.40 11.81 -7.68
N GLU A 97 7.64 12.99 -8.24
CA GLU A 97 7.28 14.26 -7.63
C GLU A 97 5.95 14.72 -8.20
N SER A 98 4.96 14.93 -7.32
CA SER A 98 3.68 15.50 -7.71
C SER A 98 3.84 16.99 -8.06
N THR A 99 2.92 17.53 -8.87
CA THR A 99 2.89 18.99 -9.16
C THR A 99 2.77 19.86 -7.90
N ARG A 100 2.32 19.28 -6.78
CA ARG A 100 2.18 19.96 -5.48
C ARG A 100 3.44 19.81 -4.59
N GLY A 101 4.52 19.22 -5.09
CA GLY A 101 5.80 19.04 -4.38
C GLY A 101 5.86 17.88 -3.39
N TYR A 102 4.82 17.02 -3.34
CA TYR A 102 4.90 15.76 -2.59
C TYR A 102 5.71 14.73 -3.36
N VAL A 103 6.61 14.05 -2.65
CA VAL A 103 7.43 12.94 -3.17
C VAL A 103 7.02 11.64 -2.49
N SER A 104 7.06 10.53 -3.22
CA SER A 104 6.98 9.20 -2.62
C SER A 104 8.17 8.97 -1.67
N PHE A 105 7.91 8.43 -0.48
CA PHE A 105 8.97 8.17 0.50
C PHE A 105 9.92 7.09 -0.03
N GLU A 106 11.17 7.46 -0.28
CA GLU A 106 12.23 6.53 -0.67
C GLU A 106 12.69 5.75 0.55
N ASN A 107 12.64 4.42 0.49
CA ASN A 107 13.30 3.60 1.50
C ASN A 107 14.82 3.77 1.31
N PRO A 108 15.56 4.32 2.30
CA PRO A 108 16.99 4.61 2.16
C PRO A 108 17.88 3.37 1.95
N SER A 109 17.32 2.16 1.95
CA SER A 109 18.03 0.91 1.67
C SER A 109 17.90 0.40 0.23
N ALA A 110 17.18 1.07 -0.67
CA ALA A 110 17.12 0.69 -2.08
C ALA A 110 18.41 1.14 -2.80
N PRO A 111 19.08 0.29 -3.61
CA PRO A 111 20.22 0.72 -4.37
C PRO A 111 19.80 1.76 -5.42
N PRO A 112 20.57 2.84 -5.64
CA PRO A 112 20.25 3.84 -6.65
C PRO A 112 20.23 3.20 -8.04
N ILE A 113 19.22 3.53 -8.84
CA ILE A 113 19.16 3.13 -10.25
C ILE A 113 20.37 3.77 -10.96
N PRO A 114 21.25 2.99 -11.59
CA PRO A 114 22.44 3.54 -12.23
C PRO A 114 22.03 4.38 -13.45
N ALA A 115 22.66 5.55 -13.58
CA ALA A 115 22.34 6.60 -14.55
C ALA A 115 22.64 6.27 -16.03
N ASN A 116 22.82 4.99 -16.37
CA ASN A 116 23.31 4.54 -17.67
C ASN A 116 22.26 3.83 -18.55
N TRP A 117 20.97 4.10 -18.32
CA TRP A 117 19.87 3.64 -19.18
C TRP A 117 18.93 4.78 -19.60
N THR A 118 19.50 5.84 -20.19
CA THR A 118 18.79 6.75 -21.10
C THR A 118 19.33 6.59 -22.50
#